data_AF-A0A6M0C810-F1
#
_entry.id   AF-A0A6M0C810-F1
#
_cell.length_a   1.000
_cell.length_b   1.000
_cell.length_c   1.000
_cell.angle_alpha   90.00
_cell.angle_beta   90.00
_cell.angle_gamma   90.00
#
_symmetry.space_group_name_H-M   'P 1'
#
loop_
_entity.id
_entity.type
_entity.pdbx_description
1 polymer ?
#
loop_
_entity_poly.entity_id
_entity_poly.type
_entity_poly.pdbx_seq_one_letter_code
_entity_poly.pdbx_strand_id
1 'polypeptide(L)' 'MDNLSKETQDLSSSKRLLLLVKQLRSKVEEFKNTEKEPIAIVGMGCRFPGGANNPGAFWELLR' A
#
# COMPACT_ATOMS: atom_id res chain seq x y z
N MET A 1 43.57 -11.49 -14.45
CA MET A 1 42.22 -10.89 -14.33
C MET A 1 41.34 -11.89 -13.59
N ASP A 2 41.61 -12.11 -12.29
CA ASP A 2 41.07 -13.24 -11.52
C ASP A 2 40.45 -12.81 -10.18
N ASN A 3 40.14 -11.52 -10.03
CA ASN A 3 39.69 -10.97 -8.74
C ASN A 3 38.16 -10.99 -8.56
N LEU A 4 37.40 -11.19 -9.64
CA LEU A 4 35.92 -11.15 -9.61
C LEU A 4 35.30 -12.53 -9.31
N SER A 5 36.02 -13.62 -9.59
CA SER A 5 35.60 -15.00 -9.31
C SER A 5 35.83 -15.42 -7.84
N LYS A 6 36.70 -14.71 -7.11
CA LYS A 6 36.98 -14.97 -5.69
C LYS A 6 35.95 -14.31 -4.74
N GLU A 7 35.41 -13.15 -5.08
CA GLU A 7 34.40 -12.47 -4.25
C GLU A 7 33.02 -13.17 -4.28
N THR A 8 32.69 -13.83 -5.39
CA THR A 8 31.42 -14.57 -5.53
C THR A 8 31.45 -15.94 -4.85
N GLN A 9 32.63 -16.45 -4.52
CA GLN A 9 32.84 -17.70 -3.79
C GLN A 9 32.71 -17.53 -2.26
N ASP A 10 32.79 -16.30 -1.74
CA ASP A 10 32.71 -15.95 -0.30
C ASP A 10 31.32 -15.43 0.15
N LEU A 11 30.38 -15.27 -0.77
CA LEU A 11 28.97 -15.05 -0.42
C LEU A 11 28.31 -16.42 -0.23
N SER A 12 28.52 -16.98 0.95
CA SER A 12 28.04 -18.29 1.39
C SER A 12 26.54 -18.52 1.11
N SER A 13 26.15 -19.80 1.06
CA SER A 13 24.76 -20.28 0.99
C SER A 13 23.80 -19.53 1.92
N SER A 14 24.32 -19.05 3.06
CA SER A 14 23.56 -18.27 4.05
C SER A 14 23.11 -16.90 3.53
N LYS A 15 23.91 -16.19 2.72
CA LYS A 15 23.52 -14.90 2.13
C LYS A 15 22.43 -15.07 1.07
N ARG A 16 22.45 -16.18 0.31
CA ARG A 16 21.37 -16.55 -0.62
C ARG A 16 20.05 -16.82 0.10
N LEU A 17 20.10 -17.55 1.22
CA LEU A 17 18.90 -17.78 2.04
C LEU A 17 18.32 -16.47 2.59
N LEU A 18 19.17 -15.56 3.06
CA LEU A 18 18.74 -14.24 3.55
C LEU A 18 18.07 -13.40 2.44
N LEU A 19 18.64 -13.41 1.22
CA LEU A 19 18.06 -12.70 0.08
C LEU A 19 16.67 -13.25 -0.29
N LEU A 20 16.49 -14.57 -0.25
CA LEU A 20 15.19 -15.19 -0.52
C LEU A 20 14.13 -14.79 0.52
N VAL A 21 14.49 -14.79 1.81
CA VAL A 21 13.59 -14.33 2.88
C VAL A 21 13.19 -12.87 2.69
N LYS A 22 14.13 -12.01 2.27
CA LYS A 22 13.84 -10.59 1.98
C LYS A 22 12.85 -10.44 0.82
N GLN A 23 13.03 -11.21 -0.26
CA GLN A 23 12.14 -11.18 -1.43
C GLN A 23 10.73 -11.68 -1.09
N LEU A 24 10.62 -12.80 -0.37
CA LEU A 24 9.33 -13.34 0.07
C LEU A 24 8.58 -12.36 0.98
N ARG A 25 9.30 -11.71 1.91
CA ARG A 25 8.70 -10.68 2.77
C ARG A 25 8.21 -9.48 1.98
N SER A 26 8.98 -9.01 1.00
CA SER A 26 8.54 -7.89 0.13
C SER A 26 7.21 -8.19 -0.54
N LYS A 27 7.04 -9.42 -1.04
CA LYS A 27 5.79 -9.83 -1.71
C LYS A 27 4.58 -9.87 -0.78
N VAL A 28 4.78 -10.28 0.48
CA VAL A 28 3.70 -10.27 1.48
C VAL A 28 3.28 -8.84 1.84
N GLU A 29 4.24 -7.93 1.98
CA GLU A 29 3.95 -6.53 2.34
C GLU A 29 3.29 -5.75 1.20
N GLU A 30 3.58 -6.09 -0.07
CA GLU A 30 2.87 -5.54 -1.24
C GLU A 30 1.36 -5.78 -1.14
N PHE A 31 0.94 -7.02 -0.87
CA PHE A 31 -0.50 -7.36 -0.79
C PHE A 31 -1.18 -6.76 0.44
N LYS A 32 -0.51 -6.75 1.60
CA LYS A 32 -1.06 -6.14 2.81
C LYS A 32 -1.33 -4.65 2.67
N ASN A 33 -0.52 -3.94 1.90
CA ASN A 33 -0.70 -2.51 1.70
C ASN A 33 -1.89 -2.20 0.81
N THR A 34 -2.17 -3.02 -0.21
CA THR A 34 -3.36 -2.85 -1.07
C THR A 34 -4.66 -2.99 -0.27
N GLU A 35 -4.75 -3.91 0.68
CA GLU A 35 -5.97 -4.08 1.50
C GLU A 35 -6.24 -2.89 2.45
N LYS A 36 -5.20 -2.12 2.78
CA LYS A 36 -5.28 -1.01 3.73
C LYS A 36 -5.16 0.36 3.07
N GLU A 37 -5.14 0.41 1.74
CA GLU A 37 -5.08 1.66 1.00
C GLU A 37 -6.39 2.45 1.20
N PRO A 38 -6.36 3.65 1.80
CA PRO A 38 -7.58 4.42 2.02
C PRO A 38 -8.20 4.88 0.71
N ILE A 39 -9.53 4.80 0.61
CA ILE A 39 -10.28 5.31 -0.54
C ILE A 39 -10.63 6.78 -0.31
N ALA A 40 -10.13 7.66 -1.16
CA ALA A 40 -10.43 9.08 -1.10
C ALA A 40 -11.83 9.38 -1.68
N ILE A 41 -12.69 10.03 -0.88
CA ILE A 41 -13.95 10.63 -1.36
C ILE A 41 -13.64 12.04 -1.85
N VAL A 42 -13.55 12.21 -3.17
CA VAL A 42 -13.17 13.50 -3.80
C VAL A 42 -14.35 14.41 -4.11
N GLY A 43 -15.57 13.90 -3.97
CA GLY A 43 -16.79 14.66 -4.22
C GLY A 43 -18.03 13.91 -3.76
N MET A 44 -19.09 14.66 -3.47
CA MET A 44 -20.38 14.12 -3.07
C MET A 44 -21.52 15.03 -3.56
N GLY A 45 -22.69 14.45 -3.81
CA GLY A 45 -23.91 15.15 -4.15
C GLY A 45 -25.11 14.40 -3.60
N CYS A 46 -26.16 15.12 -3.22
CA CYS A 46 -27.35 14.52 -2.62
C CYS A 46 -28.62 15.30 -2.95
N ARG A 47 -29.76 14.61 -2.80
CA ARG A 47 -31.12 15.16 -2.79
C ARG A 47 -31.91 14.37 -1.76
N PHE A 48 -32.06 14.92 -0.57
CA PHE A 48 -32.78 14.29 0.53
C PHE A 48 -34.07 15.04 0.87
N PRO A 49 -35.03 14.39 1.55
CA PRO A 49 -36.20 15.06 2.13
C PRO A 49 -35.80 16.19 3.08
N GLY A 50 -36.71 17.13 3.33
CA GLY A 50 -36.42 18.30 4.18
C GLY A 50 -35.64 19.41 3.49
N GLY A 51 -35.59 19.42 2.15
CA GLY A 51 -34.97 20.49 1.37
C GLY A 51 -33.45 20.40 1.21
N ALA A 52 -32.82 19.32 1.70
CA ALA A 52 -31.39 19.09 1.61
C ALA A 52 -30.97 18.67 0.19
N ASN A 53 -30.81 19.66 -0.70
CA ASN A 53 -30.47 19.45 -2.10
C ASN A 53 -28.97 19.54 -2.42
N ASN A 54 -28.11 19.64 -1.41
CA ASN A 54 -26.66 19.61 -1.55
C ASN A 54 -26.02 19.24 -0.20
N PRO A 55 -24.74 18.83 -0.17
CA PRO A 55 -24.06 18.42 1.05
C PRO A 55 -24.07 19.48 2.16
N GLY A 56 -23.95 20.76 1.81
CA GLY A 56 -23.98 21.86 2.78
C GLY A 56 -25.36 22.01 3.44
N ALA A 57 -26.43 22.02 2.63
CA ALA A 57 -27.80 22.05 3.14
C ALA A 57 -28.13 20.80 3.97
N PHE A 58 -27.57 19.64 3.63
CA PHE A 58 -27.70 18.44 4.45
C PHE A 58 -26.98 18.59 5.80
N TRP A 59 -25.79 19.19 5.82
CA TRP A 59 -25.05 19.42 7.05
C TRP A 59 -25.78 20.34 8.01
N GLU A 60 -26.38 21.42 7.51
CA GLU A 60 -27.23 22.31 8.32
C GLU A 60 -28.45 21.60 8.92
N LEU A 61 -28.97 20.58 8.24
CA LEU A 61 -30.11 19.79 8.72
C LEU A 61 -29.74 18.80 9.84
N LEU A 62 -28.48 18.34 9.90
CA LEU A 62 -28.00 17.39 10.91
C LEU A 62 -27.49 18.06 12.19
N ARG A 63 -27.29 19.37 12.18
CA ARG A 63 -26.70 20.13 13.28
C ARG A 63 -27.61 20.20 14.51
#